data_AF-A0A955XHQ9-F1
#
_entry.id   AF-A0A955XHQ9-F1
#
_cell.length_a   1.000
_cell.length_b   1.000
_cell.length_c   1.000
_cell.angle_alpha   90.00
_cell.angle_beta   90.00
_cell.angle_gamma   90.00
#
_symmetry.space_group_name_H-M   'P 1'
#
loop_
_entity.id
_entity.type
_entity.pdbx_description
1 polymer ?
#
loop_
_entity_poly.entity_id
_entity_poly.type
_entity_poly.pdbx_seq_one_letter_code
_entity_poly.pdbx_strand_id
1 'polypeptide(L)'
;MIDQPRRRARFGWTAALLATALAVPALAADHLDSPAVTAEPAADINDLYAFMAPADAGKVVLVMTVFPQAGGDAAFSDAVNYTFHVRRSADNVSRDITCTFEADGSYSCAGPSGAVAAGTVGETANGDSIQAWAGLRDDPFFFDLRAFNNAVGADDEANPFCALAPEAGGNGDFFAGLNALAIVIEVRKEVLLQDEADNQLLSIWASTSRRGG
;
A
#
# COMPACT_ATOMS: atom_id res chain seq x y z
N MET A 1 24.41 -39.82 70.28
CA MET A 1 24.67 -40.26 68.89
C MET A 1 23.40 -39.95 68.08
N ILE A 2 23.45 -38.84 67.34
CA ILE A 2 22.60 -38.42 66.21
C ILE A 2 21.08 -38.31 66.46
N ASP A 3 20.63 -37.08 66.77
CA ASP A 3 19.25 -36.62 66.60
C ASP A 3 19.12 -36.01 65.18
N GLN A 4 18.12 -36.45 64.42
CA GLN A 4 17.88 -36.07 63.01
C GLN A 4 16.80 -34.98 62.92
N PRO A 5 17.03 -33.83 62.26
CA PRO A 5 16.00 -32.83 62.08
C PRO A 5 15.01 -33.22 60.96
N ARG A 6 13.72 -33.24 61.32
CA ARG A 6 12.58 -33.43 60.41
C ARG A 6 12.53 -32.31 59.35
N ARG A 7 12.72 -32.66 58.07
CA ARG A 7 12.49 -31.78 56.92
C ARG A 7 11.00 -31.47 56.81
N ARG A 8 10.62 -30.19 56.98
CA ARG A 8 9.30 -29.68 56.61
C ARG A 8 9.29 -29.40 55.10
N ALA A 9 8.44 -30.10 54.35
CA ALA A 9 8.19 -29.82 52.95
C ALA A 9 7.47 -28.46 52.82
N ARG A 10 8.08 -27.52 52.09
CA ARG A 10 7.43 -26.26 51.69
C ARG A 10 6.64 -26.54 50.41
N PHE A 11 5.31 -26.44 50.49
CA PHE A 11 4.41 -26.46 49.34
C PHE A 11 4.57 -25.12 48.61
N GLY A 12 5.32 -25.12 47.50
CA GLY A 12 5.46 -23.94 46.65
C GLY A 12 4.22 -23.78 45.79
N TRP A 13 3.45 -22.72 46.01
CA TRP A 13 2.42 -22.27 45.08
C TRP A 13 3.10 -21.45 43.99
N THR A 14 3.33 -22.05 42.83
CA THR A 14 3.64 -21.29 41.60
C THR A 14 2.33 -20.81 41.00
N ALA A 15 2.01 -19.53 41.20
CA ALA A 15 0.98 -18.85 40.44
C ALA A 15 1.50 -18.64 39.00
N ALA A 16 0.91 -19.33 38.04
CA ALA A 16 1.14 -19.04 36.62
C ALA A 16 0.36 -17.77 36.26
N LEU A 17 1.06 -16.66 36.05
CA LEU A 17 0.51 -15.45 35.45
C LEU A 17 0.26 -15.71 33.97
N LEU A 18 -1.00 -15.92 33.61
CA LEU A 18 -1.44 -15.96 32.22
C LEU A 18 -1.49 -14.52 31.69
N ALA A 19 -0.47 -14.10 30.96
CA ALA A 19 -0.47 -12.83 30.24
C ALA A 19 -1.43 -12.95 29.05
N THR A 20 -2.67 -12.50 29.24
CA THR A 20 -3.59 -12.24 28.12
C THR A 20 -3.03 -11.05 27.34
N ALA A 21 -2.41 -11.31 26.19
CA ALA A 21 -2.13 -10.29 25.21
C ALA A 21 -3.46 -9.71 24.73
N LEU A 22 -3.81 -8.52 25.21
CA LEU A 22 -4.87 -7.71 24.62
C LEU A 22 -4.39 -7.36 23.21
N ALA A 23 -4.97 -7.98 22.19
CA ALA A 23 -4.85 -7.51 20.82
C ALA A 23 -5.51 -6.13 20.79
N VAL A 24 -4.68 -5.09 20.83
CA VAL A 24 -5.15 -3.74 20.52
C VAL A 24 -5.58 -3.80 19.05
N PRO A 25 -6.82 -3.41 18.70
CA PRO A 25 -7.19 -3.32 17.31
C PRO A 25 -6.20 -2.37 16.62
N ALA A 26 -5.50 -2.86 15.60
CA ALA A 26 -4.73 -1.99 14.73
C ALA A 26 -5.73 -1.13 13.96
N LEU A 27 -5.80 0.16 14.29
CA LEU A 27 -6.41 1.16 13.44
C LEU A 27 -5.40 1.40 12.32
N ALA A 28 -5.49 0.66 11.23
CA ALA A 28 -4.61 0.85 10.09
C ALA A 28 -5.31 1.77 9.08
N ALA A 29 -4.85 3.01 9.02
CA ALA A 29 -4.93 3.88 7.86
C ALA A 29 -3.50 4.41 7.69
N ASP A 30 -2.76 3.92 6.71
CA ASP A 30 -1.29 4.01 6.65
C ASP A 30 -0.76 5.35 6.11
N HIS A 31 -1.65 6.30 5.83
CA HIS A 31 -1.27 7.61 5.34
C HIS A 31 -0.84 8.54 6.47
N LEU A 32 0.41 9.05 6.41
CA LEU A 32 1.04 9.87 7.45
C LEU A 32 1.25 9.15 8.80
N ASP A 33 1.30 7.82 8.80
CA ASP A 33 1.13 6.99 10.01
C ASP A 33 2.42 6.86 10.88
N SER A 34 3.57 7.32 10.37
CA SER A 34 4.85 7.23 11.08
C SER A 34 5.74 8.45 10.85
N PRO A 35 6.52 8.90 11.86
CA PRO A 35 7.47 10.00 11.72
C PRO A 35 8.45 9.84 10.55
N ALA A 36 8.79 8.61 10.18
CA ALA A 36 9.70 8.32 9.08
C ALA A 36 9.08 8.64 7.71
N VAL A 37 7.81 8.30 7.48
CA VAL A 37 7.12 8.58 6.22
C VAL A 37 6.69 10.04 6.12
N THR A 38 6.40 10.70 7.25
CA THR A 38 6.20 12.16 7.29
C THR A 38 7.46 12.93 6.86
N ALA A 39 8.65 12.41 7.18
CA ALA A 39 9.92 13.04 6.82
C ALA A 39 10.37 12.75 5.37
N GLU A 40 9.82 11.70 4.74
CA GLU A 40 10.09 11.31 3.35
C GLU A 40 8.76 11.02 2.64
N PRO A 41 7.95 12.05 2.31
CA PRO A 41 6.60 11.86 1.76
C PRO A 41 6.61 11.10 0.42
N ALA A 42 7.70 11.19 -0.35
CA ALA A 42 7.88 10.42 -1.56
C ALA A 42 7.97 8.91 -1.34
N ALA A 43 8.15 8.43 -0.09
CA ALA A 43 8.10 7.02 0.27
C ALA A 43 6.79 6.63 0.98
N ASP A 44 5.91 7.58 1.28
CA ASP A 44 4.63 7.35 1.94
C ASP A 44 3.60 6.87 0.90
N ILE A 45 3.15 5.62 1.01
CA ILE A 45 2.17 5.03 0.10
C ILE A 45 0.78 5.51 0.52
N ASN A 46 0.01 6.07 -0.42
CA ASN A 46 -1.40 6.38 -0.19
C ASN A 46 -2.25 5.13 -0.38
N ASP A 47 -2.28 4.61 -1.62
CA ASP A 47 -3.20 3.56 -2.01
C ASP A 47 -2.57 2.62 -3.03
N LEU A 48 -3.11 1.40 -3.06
CA LEU A 48 -2.81 0.39 -4.06
C LEU A 48 -4.10 -0.04 -4.76
N TYR A 49 -4.12 0.08 -6.09
CA TYR A 49 -5.20 -0.40 -6.92
C TYR A 49 -4.71 -1.54 -7.81
N ALA A 50 -5.56 -2.54 -8.00
CA ALA A 50 -5.31 -3.63 -8.93
C ALA A 50 -6.61 -4.03 -9.62
N PHE A 51 -6.62 -4.02 -10.95
CA PHE A 51 -7.79 -4.38 -11.75
C PHE A 51 -7.38 -4.92 -13.12
N MET A 52 -8.30 -5.63 -13.79
CA MET A 52 -8.07 -6.08 -15.16
C MET A 52 -8.15 -4.91 -16.14
N ALA A 53 -7.25 -4.85 -17.12
CA ALA A 53 -7.29 -3.77 -18.11
C ALA A 53 -8.63 -3.84 -18.89
N PRO A 54 -9.44 -2.76 -18.91
CA PRO A 54 -10.78 -2.81 -19.53
C PRO A 54 -10.77 -3.14 -21.02
N ALA A 55 -9.70 -2.76 -21.72
CA ALA A 55 -9.55 -2.99 -23.16
C ALA A 55 -8.90 -4.35 -23.51
N ASP A 56 -8.25 -5.01 -22.53
CA ASP A 56 -7.50 -6.24 -22.75
C ASP A 56 -7.46 -7.10 -21.48
N ALA A 57 -8.35 -8.10 -21.41
CA ALA A 57 -8.39 -9.05 -20.30
C ALA A 57 -7.13 -9.95 -20.19
N GLY A 58 -6.20 -9.85 -21.13
CA GLY A 58 -4.85 -10.41 -21.07
C GLY A 58 -3.91 -9.66 -20.13
N LYS A 59 -4.31 -8.50 -19.60
CA LYS A 59 -3.45 -7.61 -18.82
C LYS A 59 -4.07 -7.21 -17.47
N VAL A 60 -3.19 -6.97 -16.51
CA VAL A 60 -3.53 -6.45 -15.18
C VAL A 60 -2.96 -5.03 -15.09
N VAL A 61 -3.76 -4.10 -14.56
CA VAL A 61 -3.33 -2.77 -14.18
C VAL A 61 -3.07 -2.74 -12.68
N LEU A 62 -1.90 -2.25 -12.30
CA LEU A 62 -1.47 -2.00 -10.93
C LEU A 62 -1.19 -0.51 -10.78
N VAL A 63 -1.69 0.12 -9.72
CA VAL A 63 -1.44 1.53 -9.42
C VAL A 63 -1.00 1.67 -7.98
N MET A 64 0.09 2.38 -7.75
CA MET A 64 0.55 2.80 -6.43
C MET A 64 0.58 4.32 -6.42
N THR A 65 -0.14 4.91 -5.48
CA THR A 65 -0.02 6.34 -5.18
C THR A 65 0.91 6.53 -4.00
N VAL A 66 1.72 7.59 -4.05
CA VAL A 66 2.62 8.02 -2.98
C VAL A 66 2.55 9.54 -2.84
N PHE A 67 3.17 10.07 -1.79
CA PHE A 67 3.24 11.51 -1.55
C PHE A 67 1.84 12.12 -1.33
N PRO A 68 1.26 11.95 -0.11
CA PRO A 68 0.06 12.66 0.31
C PRO A 68 0.07 14.14 -0.08
N GLN A 69 -1.02 14.62 -0.69
CA GLN A 69 -1.21 16.04 -0.98
C GLN A 69 -0.05 16.65 -1.81
N ALA A 70 0.44 15.91 -2.80
CA ALA A 70 1.57 16.30 -3.63
C ALA A 70 1.37 17.70 -4.27
N GLY A 71 2.34 18.59 -4.04
CA GLY A 71 2.42 19.89 -4.71
C GLY A 71 2.89 19.78 -6.17
N GLY A 72 2.86 20.88 -6.92
CA GLY A 72 3.32 20.91 -8.31
C GLY A 72 4.83 20.66 -8.50
N ASP A 73 5.58 20.82 -7.42
CA ASP A 73 7.02 20.60 -7.26
C ASP A 73 7.35 19.28 -6.56
N ALA A 74 6.34 18.43 -6.28
CA ALA A 74 6.55 17.08 -5.77
C ALA A 74 7.29 16.21 -6.79
N ALA A 75 8.23 15.39 -6.31
CA ALA A 75 9.02 14.49 -7.13
C ALA A 75 9.13 13.12 -6.45
N PHE A 76 9.28 12.08 -7.27
CA PHE A 76 9.70 10.77 -6.78
C PHE A 76 11.14 10.84 -6.25
N SER A 77 11.45 10.01 -5.25
CA SER A 77 12.79 9.96 -4.66
C SER A 77 13.71 9.05 -5.48
N ASP A 78 14.93 9.51 -5.76
CA ASP A 78 15.99 8.71 -6.39
C ASP A 78 16.64 7.70 -5.42
N ALA A 79 16.32 7.82 -4.13
CA ALA A 79 16.76 6.95 -3.06
C ALA A 79 15.73 5.88 -2.67
N VAL A 80 14.60 5.77 -3.38
CA VAL A 80 13.50 4.84 -3.03
C VAL A 80 13.24 3.84 -4.16
N ASN A 81 13.10 2.57 -3.79
CA ASN A 81 12.53 1.54 -4.64
C ASN A 81 11.03 1.45 -4.35
N TYR A 82 10.21 1.54 -5.40
CA TYR A 82 8.76 1.42 -5.35
C TYR A 82 8.36 0.07 -5.91
N THR A 83 7.92 -0.86 -5.06
CA THR A 83 7.74 -2.26 -5.46
C THR A 83 6.30 -2.69 -5.35
N PHE A 84 5.76 -3.16 -6.48
CA PHE A 84 4.55 -3.97 -6.51
C PHE A 84 4.93 -5.43 -6.30
N HIS A 85 4.33 -6.07 -5.33
CA HIS A 85 4.49 -7.50 -5.09
C HIS A 85 3.26 -8.23 -5.57
N VAL A 86 3.46 -9.17 -6.50
CA VAL A 86 2.39 -10.03 -6.99
C VAL A 86 2.72 -11.47 -6.69
N ARG A 87 1.83 -12.15 -5.97
CA ARG A 87 2.00 -13.56 -5.63
C ARG A 87 0.75 -14.33 -5.99
N ARG A 88 0.91 -15.50 -6.57
CA ARG A 88 -0.20 -16.45 -6.75
C ARG A 88 -0.52 -17.09 -5.40
N SER A 89 -1.77 -17.15 -4.99
CA SER A 89 -2.11 -17.78 -3.70
C SER A 89 -1.76 -19.28 -3.61
N ALA A 90 -1.56 -19.93 -4.76
CA ALA A 90 -1.13 -21.32 -4.83
C ALA A 90 0.37 -21.53 -4.60
N ASP A 91 1.19 -20.47 -4.58
CA ASP A 91 2.62 -20.54 -4.31
C ASP A 91 3.13 -19.43 -3.40
N ASN A 92 4.37 -19.58 -2.92
CA ASN A 92 5.04 -18.58 -2.09
C ASN A 92 6.07 -17.76 -2.89
N VAL A 93 5.89 -17.62 -4.21
CA VAL A 93 6.85 -16.95 -5.10
C VAL A 93 6.34 -15.56 -5.45
N SER A 94 7.01 -14.53 -4.95
CA SER A 94 6.70 -13.14 -5.32
C SER A 94 7.26 -12.82 -6.71
N ARG A 95 6.44 -12.14 -7.51
CA ARG A 95 6.73 -11.64 -8.85
C ARG A 95 6.70 -10.13 -8.75
N ASP A 96 7.85 -9.60 -8.39
CA ASP A 96 7.96 -8.19 -8.03
C ASP A 96 8.18 -7.34 -9.28
N ILE A 97 7.50 -6.20 -9.34
CA ILE A 97 7.76 -5.14 -10.30
C ILE A 97 8.26 -3.95 -9.50
N THR A 98 9.53 -3.60 -9.66
CA THR A 98 10.16 -2.49 -8.95
C THR A 98 10.39 -1.33 -9.90
N CYS A 99 9.81 -0.19 -9.56
CA CYS A 99 10.05 1.09 -10.20
C CYS A 99 11.07 1.91 -9.43
N THR A 100 11.93 2.59 -10.17
CA THR A 100 12.97 3.47 -9.63
C THR A 100 13.06 4.72 -10.47
N PHE A 101 13.48 5.80 -9.83
CA PHE A 101 13.53 7.14 -10.41
C PHE A 101 14.93 7.71 -10.25
N GLU A 102 15.29 8.63 -11.12
CA GLU A 102 16.55 9.35 -11.06
C GLU A 102 16.28 10.86 -10.95
N ALA A 103 17.25 11.62 -10.45
CA ALA A 103 17.11 13.06 -10.22
C ALA A 103 16.82 13.88 -11.49
N ASP A 104 17.08 13.34 -12.68
CA ASP A 104 16.77 13.97 -13.97
C ASP A 104 15.32 13.72 -14.44
N GLY A 105 14.52 13.01 -13.65
CA GLY A 105 13.13 12.66 -13.98
C GLY A 105 12.99 11.44 -14.87
N SER A 106 14.08 10.73 -15.19
CA SER A 106 13.99 9.40 -15.79
C SER A 106 13.49 8.37 -14.77
N TYR A 107 12.80 7.34 -15.26
CA TYR A 107 12.34 6.22 -14.46
C TYR A 107 12.44 4.90 -15.22
N SER A 108 12.53 3.81 -14.46
CA SER A 108 12.50 2.45 -14.98
C SER A 108 11.72 1.56 -14.03
N CYS A 109 10.77 0.80 -14.59
CA CYS A 109 10.05 -0.26 -13.91
C CYS A 109 10.51 -1.61 -14.48
N ALA A 110 11.06 -2.46 -13.62
CA ALA A 110 11.57 -3.78 -13.99
C ALA A 110 10.80 -4.87 -13.25
N GLY A 111 10.43 -5.93 -13.98
CA GLY A 111 9.67 -7.06 -13.47
C GLY A 111 10.28 -8.42 -13.82
N PRO A 112 9.55 -9.52 -13.56
CA PRO A 112 10.00 -10.88 -13.87
C PRO A 112 10.28 -11.09 -15.36
N SER A 113 11.04 -12.13 -15.67
CA SER A 113 11.32 -12.56 -17.05
C SER A 113 11.94 -11.46 -17.94
N GLY A 114 12.62 -10.48 -17.34
CA GLY A 114 13.25 -9.38 -18.05
C GLY A 114 12.28 -8.29 -18.53
N ALA A 115 11.03 -8.30 -18.06
CA ALA A 115 10.07 -7.25 -18.38
C ALA A 115 10.60 -5.88 -17.90
N VAL A 116 10.63 -4.89 -18.79
CA VAL A 116 11.12 -3.55 -18.48
C VAL A 116 10.35 -2.50 -19.28
N ALA A 117 10.00 -1.39 -18.63
CA ALA A 117 9.53 -0.17 -19.25
C ALA A 117 10.26 1.01 -18.60
N ALA A 118 10.91 1.84 -19.41
CA ALA A 118 11.67 2.99 -18.95
C ALA A 118 11.31 4.22 -19.78
N GLY A 119 11.27 5.39 -19.15
CA GLY A 119 10.87 6.65 -19.75
C GLY A 119 11.14 7.83 -18.84
N THR A 120 10.38 8.90 -19.05
CA THR A 120 10.48 10.14 -18.26
C THR A 120 9.16 10.40 -17.55
N VAL A 121 9.22 10.86 -16.30
CA VAL A 121 8.03 11.20 -15.50
C VAL A 121 7.12 12.14 -16.29
N GLY A 122 5.83 11.82 -16.33
CA GLY A 122 4.81 12.50 -17.13
C GLY A 122 4.51 11.81 -18.46
N GLU A 123 5.39 10.94 -18.95
CA GLU A 123 5.23 10.23 -20.23
C GLU A 123 4.95 8.74 -20.04
N THR A 124 4.33 8.11 -21.04
CA THR A 124 4.09 6.65 -21.04
C THR A 124 5.30 5.94 -21.63
N ALA A 125 5.92 5.06 -20.84
CA ALA A 125 6.94 4.13 -21.29
C ALA A 125 6.31 2.82 -21.77
N ASN A 126 6.65 2.40 -23.00
CA ASN A 126 6.18 1.16 -23.59
C ASN A 126 7.30 0.12 -23.63
N GLY A 127 7.18 -0.94 -22.84
CA GLY A 127 7.96 -2.16 -22.98
C GLY A 127 7.17 -3.26 -23.70
N ASP A 128 7.82 -4.41 -23.94
CA ASP A 128 7.19 -5.52 -24.66
C ASP A 128 6.03 -6.16 -23.87
N SER A 129 6.27 -6.40 -22.58
CA SER A 129 5.34 -7.11 -21.69
C SER A 129 4.79 -6.26 -20.56
N ILE A 130 5.34 -5.05 -20.37
CA ILE A 130 4.84 -4.06 -19.42
C ILE A 130 4.80 -2.68 -20.09
N GLN A 131 3.76 -1.91 -19.79
CA GLN A 131 3.66 -0.48 -20.03
C GLN A 131 3.63 0.21 -18.68
N ALA A 132 4.31 1.35 -18.56
CA ALA A 132 4.39 2.10 -17.33
C ALA A 132 4.12 3.59 -17.57
N TRP A 133 3.53 4.26 -16.60
CA TRP A 133 3.43 5.72 -16.53
C TRP A 133 3.65 6.15 -15.07
N ALA A 134 4.35 7.26 -14.85
CA ALA A 134 4.52 7.81 -13.52
C ALA A 134 4.43 9.35 -13.53
N GLY A 135 3.81 9.95 -12.51
CA GLY A 135 3.75 11.41 -12.38
C GLY A 135 2.62 11.91 -11.47
N LEU A 136 2.46 13.22 -11.43
CA LEU A 136 1.42 13.89 -10.65
C LEU A 136 0.02 13.62 -11.22
N ARG A 137 -0.92 13.26 -10.33
CA ARG A 137 -2.34 13.06 -10.62
C ARG A 137 -3.19 13.55 -9.47
N ASP A 138 -4.42 13.94 -9.78
CA ASP A 138 -5.48 14.08 -8.78
C ASP A 138 -5.55 12.80 -7.95
N ASP A 139 -5.72 12.93 -6.64
CA ASP A 139 -5.81 11.78 -5.74
C ASP A 139 -7.05 10.94 -6.11
N PRO A 140 -6.89 9.65 -6.50
CA PRO A 140 -8.01 8.83 -6.93
C PRO A 140 -8.83 8.26 -5.77
N PHE A 141 -8.39 8.43 -4.52
CA PHE A 141 -9.15 7.97 -3.37
C PHE A 141 -10.31 8.92 -3.06
N PHE A 142 -11.46 8.33 -2.71
CA PHE A 142 -12.65 9.07 -2.30
C PHE A 142 -13.01 8.67 -0.89
N PHE A 143 -13.16 9.65 0.01
CA PHE A 143 -13.61 9.37 1.36
C PHE A 143 -14.40 10.51 1.99
N ASP A 144 -15.60 10.17 2.49
CA ASP A 144 -16.40 11.08 3.33
C ASP A 144 -15.91 11.01 4.77
N LEU A 145 -14.76 11.64 5.03
CA LEU A 145 -14.14 11.67 6.36
C LEU A 145 -15.07 12.30 7.41
N ARG A 146 -15.90 13.26 7.00
CA ARG A 146 -16.87 13.90 7.91
C ARG A 146 -17.94 12.90 8.35
N ALA A 147 -18.57 12.21 7.41
CA ALA A 147 -19.56 11.18 7.74
C ALA A 147 -18.95 10.05 8.56
N PHE A 148 -17.71 9.64 8.24
CA PHE A 148 -16.98 8.67 9.05
C PHE A 148 -16.83 9.13 10.50
N ASN A 149 -16.28 10.33 10.71
CA ASN A 149 -16.03 10.88 12.04
C ASN A 149 -17.33 11.03 12.87
N ASN A 150 -18.43 11.41 12.23
CA ASN A 150 -19.73 11.52 12.89
C ASN A 150 -20.26 10.13 13.31
N ALA A 151 -20.16 9.13 12.43
CA ALA A 151 -20.58 7.76 12.72
C ALA A 151 -19.75 7.11 13.83
N VAL A 152 -18.42 7.25 13.80
CA VAL A 152 -17.56 6.69 14.87
C VAL A 152 -17.63 7.50 16.17
N GLY A 153 -17.98 8.78 16.08
CA GLY A 153 -18.20 9.68 17.22
C GLY A 153 -19.56 9.54 17.90
N ALA A 154 -20.45 8.68 17.39
CA ALA A 154 -21.83 8.47 17.85
C ALA A 154 -22.74 9.72 17.76
N ASP A 155 -22.49 10.61 16.80
CA ASP A 155 -23.39 11.70 16.41
C ASP A 155 -24.13 11.33 15.12
N ASP A 156 -24.86 10.20 15.16
CA ASP A 156 -25.52 9.57 14.01
C ASP A 156 -26.61 10.44 13.35
N GLU A 157 -27.04 11.52 14.03
CA GLU A 157 -27.99 12.49 13.47
C GLU A 157 -27.29 13.59 12.63
N ALA A 158 -25.97 13.77 12.77
CA ALA A 158 -25.20 14.72 12.01
C ALA A 158 -24.59 14.06 10.75
N ASN A 159 -25.21 14.27 9.59
CA ASN A 159 -24.64 13.93 8.27
C ASN A 159 -24.22 12.44 8.08
N PRO A 160 -25.16 11.51 7.85
CA PRO A 160 -24.84 10.12 7.59
C PRO A 160 -24.09 9.95 6.25
N PHE A 161 -23.36 8.85 6.09
CA PHE A 161 -22.79 8.46 4.80
C PHE A 161 -23.87 8.53 3.71
N CYS A 162 -23.50 9.00 2.52
CA CYS A 162 -24.39 9.20 1.36
C CYS A 162 -25.41 10.35 1.50
N ALA A 163 -25.37 11.15 2.58
CA ALA A 163 -26.03 12.46 2.60
C ALA A 163 -25.19 13.48 1.80
N LEU A 164 -25.08 13.27 0.49
CA LEU A 164 -24.44 14.19 -0.45
C LEU A 164 -25.35 15.43 -0.64
N ALA A 165 -25.58 16.18 0.43
CA ALA A 165 -26.38 17.39 0.41
C ALA A 165 -25.51 18.52 -0.19
N PRO A 166 -25.83 19.03 -1.39
CA PRO A 166 -25.06 20.13 -2.01
C PRO A 166 -25.03 21.38 -1.11
N GLU A 167 -26.01 21.51 -0.23
CA GLU A 167 -26.24 22.68 0.63
C GLU A 167 -25.30 22.74 1.86
N ALA A 168 -24.54 21.68 2.14
CA ALA A 168 -23.56 21.64 3.23
C ALA A 168 -22.10 21.86 2.78
N GLY A 169 -21.87 22.19 1.50
CA GLY A 169 -20.58 22.70 1.02
C GLY A 169 -19.49 21.66 0.71
N GLY A 170 -19.83 20.41 0.41
CA GLY A 170 -18.86 19.41 -0.06
C GLY A 170 -19.51 18.30 -0.90
N ASN A 171 -18.73 17.68 -1.78
CA ASN A 171 -19.12 16.49 -2.57
C ASN A 171 -18.96 15.17 -1.78
N GLY A 172 -18.70 15.25 -0.47
CA GLY A 172 -18.38 14.09 0.37
C GLY A 172 -16.98 13.52 0.15
N ASP A 173 -16.10 14.24 -0.56
CA ASP A 173 -14.74 13.80 -0.82
C ASP A 173 -13.73 14.69 -0.09
N PHE A 174 -13.08 14.15 0.92
CA PHE A 174 -11.99 14.84 1.63
C PHE A 174 -10.78 15.09 0.72
N PHE A 175 -10.56 14.23 -0.27
CA PHE A 175 -9.38 14.28 -1.14
C PHE A 175 -9.61 15.10 -2.42
N ALA A 176 -10.83 15.62 -2.64
CA ALA A 176 -11.13 16.44 -3.79
C ALA A 176 -10.22 17.67 -3.88
N GLY A 177 -9.54 17.81 -5.02
CA GLY A 177 -8.59 18.90 -5.29
C GLY A 177 -7.20 18.70 -4.71
N LEU A 178 -6.94 17.55 -4.07
CA LEU A 178 -5.60 17.11 -3.68
C LEU A 178 -4.99 16.24 -4.79
N ASN A 179 -3.67 16.13 -4.75
CA ASN A 179 -2.92 15.28 -5.68
C ASN A 179 -2.12 14.22 -4.93
N ALA A 180 -1.70 13.21 -5.68
CA ALA A 180 -0.66 12.27 -5.32
C ALA A 180 0.32 12.12 -6.49
N LEU A 181 1.48 11.52 -6.21
CA LEU A 181 2.31 10.95 -7.26
C LEU A 181 1.83 9.53 -7.52
N ALA A 182 1.50 9.20 -8.77
CA ALA A 182 1.00 7.89 -9.16
C ALA A 182 2.02 7.15 -10.02
N ILE A 183 2.19 5.86 -9.75
CA ILE A 183 2.90 4.90 -10.60
C ILE A 183 1.86 3.92 -11.12
N VAL A 184 1.69 3.86 -12.44
CA VAL A 184 0.70 3.02 -13.13
C VAL A 184 1.43 2.01 -14.00
N ILE A 185 1.15 0.73 -13.80
CA ILE A 185 1.72 -0.37 -14.57
C ILE A 185 0.59 -1.16 -15.20
N GLU A 186 0.64 -1.33 -16.52
CA GLU A 186 -0.14 -2.35 -17.22
C GLU A 186 0.80 -3.50 -17.58
N VAL A 187 0.54 -4.71 -17.05
CA VAL A 187 1.40 -5.89 -17.21
C VAL A 187 0.62 -7.03 -17.83
N ARG A 188 1.21 -7.71 -18.81
CA ARG A 188 0.63 -8.93 -19.37
C ARG A 188 0.57 -10.02 -18.31
N LYS A 189 -0.57 -10.71 -18.20
CA LYS A 189 -0.77 -11.81 -17.25
C LYS A 189 0.32 -12.86 -17.34
N GLU A 190 0.86 -13.16 -18.54
CA GLU A 190 1.91 -14.16 -18.73
C GLU A 190 3.19 -13.87 -17.91
N VAL A 191 3.52 -12.59 -17.69
CA VAL A 191 4.66 -12.18 -16.83
C VAL A 191 4.42 -12.59 -15.37
N LEU A 192 3.15 -12.55 -14.94
CA LEU A 192 2.75 -12.85 -13.56
C LEU A 192 2.34 -14.32 -13.38
N LEU A 193 1.78 -14.96 -14.40
CA LEU A 193 1.18 -16.29 -14.29
C LEU A 193 2.05 -17.40 -14.86
N GLN A 194 3.06 -17.12 -15.70
CA GLN A 194 3.99 -18.10 -16.28
C GLN A 194 3.28 -19.31 -16.92
N ASP A 195 2.37 -19.06 -17.86
CA ASP A 195 1.59 -20.06 -18.62
C ASP A 195 0.65 -20.97 -17.79
N GLU A 196 0.43 -20.66 -16.51
CA GLU A 196 -0.58 -21.34 -15.70
C GLU A 196 -2.01 -21.00 -16.13
N ALA A 197 -2.94 -21.92 -15.84
CA ALA A 197 -4.35 -21.79 -16.19
C ALA A 197 -4.96 -20.47 -15.69
N ASP A 198 -5.87 -19.88 -16.48
CA ASP A 198 -6.64 -18.70 -16.12
C ASP A 198 -7.40 -18.87 -14.78
N ASN A 199 -7.81 -17.74 -14.17
CA ASN A 199 -8.58 -17.67 -12.93
C ASN A 199 -7.79 -18.03 -11.65
N GLN A 200 -6.50 -17.69 -11.61
CA GLN A 200 -5.69 -17.77 -10.39
C GLN A 200 -6.04 -16.64 -9.42
N LEU A 201 -6.09 -16.96 -8.12
CA LEU A 201 -6.13 -15.94 -7.09
C LEU A 201 -4.74 -15.32 -6.91
N LEU A 202 -4.70 -13.98 -6.94
CA LEU A 202 -3.49 -13.20 -6.71
C LEU A 202 -3.59 -12.49 -5.36
N SER A 203 -2.50 -12.54 -4.60
CA SER A 203 -2.23 -11.63 -3.50
C SER A 203 -1.35 -10.50 -4.04
N ILE A 204 -1.78 -9.27 -3.85
CA ILE A 204 -1.09 -8.08 -4.36
C ILE A 204 -0.91 -7.11 -3.19
N TRP A 205 0.31 -6.61 -3.01
CA TRP A 205 0.64 -5.57 -2.04
C TRP A 205 1.76 -4.69 -2.58
N ALA A 206 2.02 -3.58 -1.90
CA ALA A 206 3.03 -2.60 -2.29
C ALA A 206 4.03 -2.39 -1.15
N SER A 207 5.25 -1.98 -1.50
CA SER A 207 6.21 -1.47 -0.53
C SER A 207 7.08 -0.38 -1.13
N THR A 208 7.53 0.53 -0.27
CA THR A 208 8.63 1.45 -0.54
C THR A 208 9.82 1.04 0.34
N SER A 209 11.03 1.11 -0.20
CA SER A 209 12.25 0.81 0.55
C SER A 209 13.39 1.70 0.08
N ARG A 210 14.34 2.01 0.97
CA ARG A 210 15.52 2.77 0.56
C ARG A 210 16.45 1.93 -0.31
N ARG A 211 16.94 2.55 -1.38
CA ARG A 211 17.94 1.99 -2.27
C ARG A 211 19.32 2.02 -1.57
N GLY A 212 19.98 0.87 -1.52
CA GLY A 212 21.31 0.74 -0.90
C GLY A 212 21.32 0.65 0.64
N GLY A 213 20.19 0.26 1.24
CA GLY A 213 20.09 -0.09 2.67
C GLY A 213 20.80 -1.39 3.02
#